data_AF-A0A093BK88-F1
#
_entry.id   AF-A0A093BK88-F1
#
_cell.length_a   1.000
_cell.length_b   1.000
_cell.length_c   1.000
_cell.angle_alpha   90.00
_cell.angle_beta   90.00
_cell.angle_gamma   90.00
#
_symmetry.space_group_name_H-M   'P 1'
#
loop_
_entity.id
_entity.type
_entity.pdbx_description
1 polymer ?
#
loop_
_entity_poly.entity_id
_entity_poly.type
_entity_poly.pdbx_seq_one_letter_code
_entity_poly.pdbx_strand_id
1 'polypeptide(L)' 'LQAGEAEVSTLERKRSILYCLITRILKVEKQLHIDNLVFRVIDACQKGESGPGLQFLSFCCH' A
#
# COMPACT_ATOMS: atom_id res chain seq x y z
N LEU A 1 -22.53 17.18 4.34
CA LEU A 1 -21.26 17.11 5.09
C LEU A 1 -20.66 15.70 5.11
N GLN A 2 -21.47 14.64 5.16
CA GLN A 2 -21.03 13.24 5.29
C GLN A 2 -20.18 12.68 4.12
N ALA A 3 -20.35 13.18 2.88
CA ALA A 3 -19.59 12.68 1.72
C ALA A 3 -18.10 13.06 1.78
N GLY A 4 -17.76 14.23 2.32
CA GLY A 4 -16.37 14.67 2.45
C GLY A 4 -15.58 13.86 3.48
N GLU A 5 -16.23 13.45 4.58
CA GLU A 5 -15.59 12.63 5.62
C GLU A 5 -15.32 11.20 5.15
N ALA A 6 -16.23 10.64 4.34
CA ALA A 6 -16.04 9.34 3.70
C ALA A 6 -14.89 9.37 2.66
N GLU A 7 -14.74 10.47 1.93
CA GLU A 7 -13.65 10.65 0.98
C GLU A 7 -12.31 10.80 1.69
N VAL A 8 -12.23 11.63 2.73
CA VAL A 8 -11.04 11.80 3.55
C VAL A 8 -10.61 10.47 4.17
N SER A 9 -11.52 9.74 4.82
CA SER A 9 -11.20 8.43 5.39
C SER A 9 -10.73 7.40 4.36
N THR A 10 -11.27 7.45 3.13
CA THR A 10 -10.81 6.61 2.02
C THR A 10 -9.38 6.97 1.59
N LEU A 11 -9.06 8.24 1.46
CA LEU A 11 -7.71 8.71 1.10
C LEU A 11 -6.68 8.38 2.19
N GLU A 12 -7.06 8.54 3.46
CA GLU A 12 -6.25 8.16 4.60
C GLU A 12 -5.92 6.66 4.60
N ARG A 13 -6.93 5.81 4.32
CA ARG A 13 -6.73 4.35 4.20
C ARG A 13 -5.79 4.00 3.06
N LYS A 14 -5.94 4.64 1.89
CA LYS A 14 -5.04 4.45 0.74
C LYS A 14 -3.60 4.83 1.08
N ARG A 15 -3.40 5.93 1.81
CA ARG A 15 -2.07 6.36 2.28
C ARG A 15 -1.43 5.34 3.22
N SER A 16 -2.19 4.81 4.17
CA SER A 16 -1.70 3.79 5.11
C SER A 16 -1.24 2.51 4.40
N ILE A 17 -1.97 2.10 3.36
CA ILE A 17 -1.60 0.94 2.52
C ILE A 17 -0.27 1.19 1.81
N LEU A 18 -0.13 2.34 1.14
CA LEU A 18 1.11 2.70 0.43
C LEU A 18 2.31 2.74 1.38
N TYR A 19 2.14 3.34 2.56
CA TYR A 19 3.19 3.41 3.57
C TYR A 19 3.63 2.01 4.06
N CYS A 20 2.68 1.10 4.28
CA CYS A 20 2.98 -0.28 4.64
C CYS A 20 3.75 -1.01 3.54
N LEU A 21 3.34 -0.87 2.28
CA LEU A 21 4.00 -1.50 1.14
C LEU A 21 5.45 -1.00 0.99
N ILE A 22 5.64 0.32 1.02
CA ILE A 22 6.96 0.95 0.95
C ILE A 22 7.87 0.43 2.08
N THR A 23 7.40 0.49 3.32
CA THR A 23 8.17 0.04 4.48
C THR A 23 8.54 -1.44 4.36
N ARG A 24 7.63 -2.29 3.89
CA ARG A 24 7.87 -3.73 3.75
C ARG A 24 8.87 -4.03 2.64
N ILE A 25 8.75 -3.37 1.49
CA ILE A 25 9.69 -3.52 0.38
C ILE A 25 11.10 -3.08 0.83
N LEU A 26 11.21 -1.94 1.50
CA LEU A 26 12.49 -1.42 2.01
C LEU A 26 13.07 -2.24 3.16
N LYS A 27 12.25 -2.98 3.93
CA LYS A 27 12.74 -3.92 4.94
C LYS A 27 13.39 -5.16 4.34
N VAL A 28 12.93 -5.60 3.18
CA VAL A 28 13.47 -6.78 2.49
C VAL A 28 14.69 -6.41 1.64
N GLU A 29 14.61 -5.27 0.95
CA GLU A 29 15.66 -4.80 0.05
C GLU A 29 16.60 -3.82 0.76
N LYS A 30 17.86 -4.23 1.00
CA LYS A 30 18.85 -3.37 1.69
C LYS A 30 19.27 -2.14 0.88
N GLN A 31 19.17 -2.20 -0.45
CA GLN A 31 19.34 -1.07 -1.36
C GLN A 31 18.40 -1.25 -2.54
N LEU A 32 17.64 -0.21 -2.86
CA LEU A 32 16.66 -0.24 -3.94
C LEU A 32 16.62 1.14 -4.61
N HIS A 33 16.69 1.16 -5.94
CA HIS A 33 16.45 2.38 -6.70
C HIS A 33 15.01 2.85 -6.50
N ILE A 34 14.82 4.16 -6.45
CA ILE A 34 13.49 4.75 -6.28
C ILE A 34 12.52 4.29 -7.37
N ASP A 35 12.99 4.18 -8.62
CA ASP A 35 12.16 3.70 -9.75
C ASP A 35 11.70 2.25 -9.55
N ASN A 36 12.58 1.39 -9.01
CA ASN A 36 12.24 0.00 -8.74
C ASN A 36 11.32 -0.14 -7.52
N LEU A 37 11.47 0.74 -6.51
CA LEU A 37 10.52 0.83 -5.39
C LEU A 37 9.13 1.20 -5.91
N VAL A 38 9.03 2.25 -6.72
CA VAL A 38 7.76 2.72 -7.29
C VAL A 38 7.14 1.64 -8.16
N PHE A 39 7.91 1.00 -9.04
CA PHE A 39 7.42 -0.10 -9.88
C PHE A 39 6.83 -1.23 -9.04
N ARG A 40 7.52 -1.66 -7.97
CA ARG A 40 7.04 -2.74 -7.10
C ARG A 40 5.83 -2.36 -6.25
N VAL A 41 5.73 -1.10 -5.81
CA VAL A 41 4.54 -0.61 -5.10
C VAL A 41 3.32 -0.62 -6.03
N ILE A 42 3.48 -0.13 -7.27
CA ILE A 42 2.42 -0.14 -8.29
C ILE A 42 2.00 -1.58 -8.61
N ASP A 43 2.96 -2.46 -8.87
CA ASP A 43 2.74 -3.87 -9.15
C ASP A 43 1.99 -4.58 -8.00
N ALA A 44 2.38 -4.31 -6.74
CA ALA A 44 1.71 -4.86 -5.57
C ALA A 44 0.28 -4.31 -5.39
N CYS A 45 0.04 -3.03 -5.66
CA CYS A 45 -1.30 -2.44 -5.65
C CYS A 45 -2.19 -3.08 -6.73
N GLN A 46 -1.70 -3.23 -7.96
CA GLN A 46 -2.44 -3.79 -9.09
C GLN A 46 -2.73 -5.29 -8.89
N LYS A 47 -1.74 -6.06 -8.44
CA LYS A 47 -1.92 -7.48 -8.09
C LYS A 47 -2.79 -7.66 -6.84
N GLY A 48 -2.93 -6.60 -6.06
CA GLY A 48 -3.68 -6.57 -4.83
C GLY A 48 -5.19 -6.58 -4.96
N GLU A 49 -5.70 -6.27 -6.14
CA GLU A 49 -7.13 -6.37 -6.40
C GLU A 49 -7.58 -7.83 -6.59
N SER A 50 -6.66 -8.82 -6.67
CA SER A 50 -7.04 -10.24 -6.86
C SER A 50 -6.03 -11.32 -6.39
N GLY A 51 -4.93 -10.98 -5.68
CA GLY A 51 -3.86 -11.93 -5.35
C GLY A 51 -3.60 -12.13 -3.84
N PRO A 52 -3.12 -13.32 -3.41
CA PRO A 52 -2.79 -13.64 -2.01
C PRO A 52 -1.73 -12.71 -1.39
N GLY A 53 -1.01 -11.93 -2.20
CA GLY A 53 -0.12 -10.86 -1.73
C GLY A 53 -0.83 -9.74 -0.95
N LEU A 54 -2.14 -9.52 -1.18
CA LEU A 54 -2.95 -8.56 -0.43
C LEU A 54 -3.78 -9.15 0.72
N GLN A 55 -3.93 -10.47 0.81
CA GLN A 55 -4.51 -11.12 2.01
C GLN A 55 -3.67 -10.78 3.26
N PHE A 56 -2.39 -10.46 3.10
CA PHE A 56 -1.51 -9.99 4.17
C PHE A 56 -1.79 -8.54 4.63
N LEU A 57 -2.47 -7.70 3.85
CA LEU A 57 -2.87 -6.36 4.30
C LEU A 57 -4.03 -6.40 5.32
N SER A 58 -4.68 -7.57 5.48
CA SER A 58 -5.63 -7.80 6.58
C SER A 58 -4.99 -7.65 7.97
N PHE A 59 -3.66 -7.68 8.08
CA PHE A 59 -2.93 -7.55 9.35
C PHE A 59 -2.45 -6.13 9.68
N CYS A 60 -2.51 -5.18 8.75
CA CYS A 60 -1.88 -3.86 8.93
C CYS A 60 -2.87 -2.69 9.15
N CYS A 61 -4.16 -2.97 9.27
CA CYS A 61 -5.16 -1.94 9.57
C CYS A 61 -6.01 -2.39 10.76
N HIS A 62 -5.50 -2.15 11.97
CA HIS A 62 -6.31 -1.98 13.18
C HIS A 62 -6.13 -0.55 13.65
#